data_AF-A0A3M0I6X4-F1
#
_entry.id   AF-A0A3M0I6X4-F1
#
_cell.length_a   1.000
_cell.length_b   1.000
_cell.length_c   1.000
_cell.angle_alpha   90.00
_cell.angle_beta   90.00
_cell.angle_gamma   90.00
#
_symmetry.space_group_name_H-M   'P 1'
#
loop_
_entity.id
_entity.type
_entity.pdbx_description
1 polymer ?
#
loop_
_entity_poly.entity_id
_entity_poly.type
_entity_poly.pdbx_seq_one_letter_code
_entity_poly.pdbx_strand_id
1 'polypeptide(L)'
;MSFTPHRPRLSRAATVRAGALIAACGAAGLFVSAVTVAQASAAESAGAMEVAPTTGADSDGMHLTTSGPCPDTATNIIVSVKGKGFPAEGQYVVGNSPISAYQTAQNGGLLVPLSETMRDYANTAGFSTLQGRYDFTLTCRTAFNGTSLADFTAPIWFTSNTEYTATDPSGPSTSPTASHTTSATPSDTAEPSDTAIPSDSSEPTDSSEPSDTGEPTDSVSPSDTSASDGGSADGGAGGAGGSGGSQDVSTEVNGGASGGGSGSGNGSLAATGVDAGALGAVSAALVLAGVLVVRRARAREDFDVTTDTTNV
;
A
#
# COMPACT_ATOMS: atom_id res chain seq x y z
N MET A 1 -42.17 13.15 -43.84
CA MET A 1 -42.59 12.77 -42.47
C MET A 1 -42.78 11.26 -42.47
N SER A 2 -41.77 10.50 -42.04
CA SER A 2 -41.83 9.03 -41.99
C SER A 2 -41.64 8.60 -40.55
N PHE A 3 -42.73 8.10 -39.94
CA PHE A 3 -42.75 7.57 -38.59
C PHE A 3 -42.44 6.07 -38.65
N THR A 4 -41.35 5.66 -37.99
CA THR A 4 -40.98 4.27 -37.79
C THR A 4 -41.52 3.80 -36.43
N PRO A 5 -42.34 2.74 -36.34
CA PRO A 5 -42.82 2.24 -35.05
C PRO A 5 -41.77 1.34 -34.38
N HIS A 6 -41.40 1.67 -33.13
CA HIS A 6 -40.65 0.77 -32.25
C HIS A 6 -41.57 -0.27 -31.61
N ARG A 7 -41.26 -1.55 -31.82
CA ARG A 7 -41.89 -2.68 -31.13
C ARG A 7 -41.18 -2.91 -29.78
N PRO A 8 -41.91 -3.01 -28.66
CA PRO A 8 -41.31 -3.37 -27.38
C PRO A 8 -40.99 -4.88 -27.35
N ARG A 9 -39.74 -5.22 -27.01
CA ARG A 9 -39.34 -6.59 -26.70
C ARG A 9 -39.60 -6.87 -25.21
N LEU A 10 -40.66 -7.63 -24.94
CA LEU A 10 -40.89 -8.32 -23.68
C LEU A 10 -40.06 -9.61 -23.68
N SER A 11 -39.08 -9.71 -22.77
CA SER A 11 -38.40 -10.96 -22.46
C SER A 11 -38.98 -11.52 -21.15
N ARG A 12 -39.75 -12.60 -21.28
CA ARG A 12 -40.14 -13.52 -20.20
C ARG A 12 -39.16 -14.69 -20.19
N ALA A 13 -38.76 -15.14 -19.00
CA ALA A 13 -38.36 -16.50 -18.58
C ALA A 13 -37.31 -16.38 -17.46
N ALA A 14 -37.22 -17.24 -16.45
CA ALA A 14 -38.09 -18.31 -15.97
C ALA A 14 -37.58 -18.73 -14.58
N THR A 15 -38.53 -19.16 -13.78
CA THR A 15 -38.47 -19.88 -12.51
C THR A 15 -37.47 -21.05 -12.49
N VAL A 16 -36.62 -21.17 -11.46
CA VAL A 16 -36.07 -22.47 -11.00
C VAL A 16 -36.00 -22.53 -9.46
N ARG A 17 -37.04 -23.19 -8.93
CA ARG A 17 -37.11 -24.20 -7.86
C ARG A 17 -36.23 -24.13 -6.61
N ALA A 18 -36.97 -24.08 -5.50
CA ALA A 18 -36.66 -24.69 -4.22
C ALA A 18 -36.44 -26.22 -4.29
N GLY A 19 -35.62 -26.74 -3.36
CA GLY A 19 -35.81 -28.06 -2.76
C GLY A 19 -34.62 -29.04 -2.86
N ALA A 20 -34.00 -29.34 -1.71
CA ALA A 20 -33.53 -30.69 -1.31
C ALA A 20 -33.05 -30.61 0.16
N LEU A 21 -33.91 -30.93 1.12
CA LEU A 21 -34.12 -32.24 1.74
C LEU A 21 -32.97 -32.72 2.65
N ILE A 22 -33.28 -32.63 3.94
CA ILE A 22 -32.72 -33.37 5.07
C ILE A 22 -32.74 -34.88 4.74
N ALA A 23 -31.60 -35.54 4.90
CA ALA A 23 -31.52 -36.99 5.06
C ALA A 23 -30.60 -37.31 6.24
N ALA A 24 -31.22 -37.48 7.41
CA ALA A 24 -30.64 -38.15 8.55
C ALA A 24 -30.72 -39.67 8.34
N CYS A 25 -29.64 -40.40 8.62
CA CYS A 25 -29.66 -41.75 9.19
C CYS A 25 -28.22 -42.18 9.50
N GLY A 26 -28.00 -42.57 10.75
CA GLY A 26 -26.67 -42.86 11.30
C GLY A 26 -26.14 -44.26 10.99
N ALA A 27 -24.84 -44.39 11.20
CA ALA A 27 -24.20 -45.61 11.65
C ALA A 27 -23.12 -45.22 12.66
N ALA A 28 -23.17 -45.83 13.83
CA ALA A 28 -22.21 -45.66 14.91
C ALA A 28 -20.81 -46.05 14.43
N GLY A 29 -19.98 -45.05 14.17
CA GLY A 29 -18.55 -45.18 13.97
C GLY A 29 -17.89 -44.08 14.77
N LEU A 30 -17.14 -44.45 15.80
CA LEU A 30 -16.40 -43.60 16.70
C LEU A 30 -15.20 -43.00 15.95
N PHE A 31 -15.48 -42.20 14.92
CA PHE A 31 -14.50 -41.34 14.29
C PHE A 31 -14.52 -40.02 15.05
N VAL A 32 -13.48 -39.82 15.86
CA VAL A 32 -13.05 -38.48 16.29
C VAL A 32 -12.59 -37.76 15.03
N SER A 33 -13.54 -37.36 14.18
CA SER A 33 -13.31 -36.40 13.13
C SER A 33 -13.08 -35.08 13.85
N ALA A 34 -11.81 -34.77 14.13
CA ALA A 34 -11.39 -33.43 14.47
C ALA A 34 -11.80 -32.55 13.28
N VAL A 35 -13.02 -32.01 13.33
CA VAL A 35 -13.45 -30.92 12.47
C VAL A 35 -12.60 -29.76 12.92
N THR A 36 -11.41 -29.64 12.34
CA THR A 36 -10.70 -28.38 12.27
C THR A 36 -11.62 -27.48 11.46
N VAL A 37 -12.52 -26.78 12.15
CA VAL A 37 -13.19 -25.62 11.60
C VAL A 37 -12.02 -24.72 11.23
N ALA A 38 -11.69 -24.69 9.93
CA ALA A 38 -10.83 -23.66 9.41
C ALA A 38 -11.56 -22.37 9.73
N GLN A 39 -11.18 -21.75 10.86
CA GLN A 39 -11.55 -20.39 11.14
C GLN A 39 -10.89 -19.62 10.01
N ALA A 40 -11.65 -19.41 8.94
CA ALA A 40 -11.40 -18.30 8.05
C ALA A 40 -11.45 -17.11 9.00
N SER A 41 -10.27 -16.66 9.44
CA SER A 41 -10.09 -15.43 10.18
C SER A 41 -10.83 -14.43 9.31
N ALA A 42 -12.03 -14.03 9.76
CA ALA A 42 -12.78 -13.00 9.07
C ALA A 42 -11.80 -11.85 9.01
N ALA A 43 -11.33 -11.54 7.81
CA ALA A 43 -10.39 -10.45 7.59
C ALA A 43 -11.01 -9.27 8.31
N GLU A 44 -10.37 -8.87 9.41
CA GLU A 44 -10.88 -7.80 10.26
C GLU A 44 -11.14 -6.63 9.32
N SER A 45 -12.34 -6.07 9.39
CA SER A 45 -12.79 -5.08 8.42
C SER A 45 -11.70 -4.05 8.25
N ALA A 46 -11.16 -3.92 7.04
CA ALA A 46 -10.10 -2.96 6.76
C ALA A 46 -10.51 -1.60 7.31
N GLY A 47 -9.69 -1.02 8.17
CA GLY A 47 -9.92 0.29 8.73
C GLY A 47 -9.91 1.35 7.63
N ALA A 48 -10.58 2.46 7.88
CA ALA A 48 -10.49 3.60 6.99
C ALA A 48 -9.24 4.41 7.31
N MET A 49 -8.69 5.09 6.31
CA MET A 49 -7.61 6.06 6.50
C MET A 49 -7.92 7.29 5.67
N GLU A 50 -7.58 8.46 6.20
CA GLU A 50 -7.80 9.74 5.57
C GLU A 50 -6.50 10.28 5.00
N VAL A 51 -6.60 11.04 3.90
CA VAL A 51 -5.47 11.70 3.24
C VAL A 51 -5.58 13.19 3.46
N ALA A 52 -4.48 13.81 3.89
CA ALA A 52 -4.38 15.25 4.06
C ALA A 52 -3.12 15.81 3.35
N PRO A 53 -3.26 16.86 2.53
CA PRO A 53 -4.51 17.54 2.19
C PRO A 53 -5.43 16.67 1.31
N THR A 54 -6.76 16.89 1.41
CA THR A 54 -7.77 16.15 0.65
C THR A 54 -7.68 16.40 -0.85
N THR A 55 -7.14 17.55 -1.25
CA THR A 55 -6.81 17.89 -2.64
C THR A 55 -5.43 18.51 -2.66
N GLY A 56 -4.63 18.23 -3.69
CA GLY A 56 -3.29 18.79 -3.82
C GLY A 56 -2.66 18.51 -5.18
N ALA A 57 -1.44 19.01 -5.35
CA ALA A 57 -0.61 18.68 -6.50
C ALA A 57 0.16 17.37 -6.29
N ASP A 58 0.61 16.74 -7.37
CA ASP A 58 1.50 15.57 -7.36
C ASP A 58 2.86 15.81 -6.68
N SER A 59 3.29 17.07 -6.61
CA SER A 59 4.51 17.53 -5.94
C SER A 59 4.29 18.00 -4.50
N ASP A 60 3.06 17.97 -3.99
CA ASP A 60 2.79 18.37 -2.61
C ASP A 60 3.09 17.21 -1.65
N GLY A 61 3.57 17.55 -0.45
CA GLY A 61 3.69 16.58 0.63
C GLY A 61 2.29 16.14 1.11
N MET A 62 2.14 14.85 1.40
CA MET A 62 0.89 14.29 1.92
C MET A 62 1.15 13.44 3.17
N HIS A 63 0.16 13.39 4.05
CA HIS A 63 0.16 12.48 5.20
C HIS A 63 -1.15 11.70 5.26
N LEU A 64 -1.06 10.55 5.90
CA LEU A 64 -2.15 9.59 6.06
C LEU A 64 -2.53 9.51 7.54
N THR A 65 -3.82 9.51 7.85
CA THR A 65 -4.33 9.38 9.23
C THR A 65 -5.25 8.18 9.34
N THR A 66 -4.88 7.17 10.12
CA THR A 66 -5.74 5.98 10.30
C THR A 66 -6.97 6.29 11.16
N SER A 67 -8.07 5.58 10.93
CA SER A 67 -9.32 5.77 11.67
C SER A 67 -9.25 5.31 13.14
N GLY A 68 -8.23 4.53 13.50
CA GLY A 68 -7.97 4.04 14.85
C GLY A 68 -6.54 3.50 15.00
N PRO A 69 -6.14 3.11 16.22
CA PRO A 69 -4.81 2.60 16.49
C PRO A 69 -4.55 1.25 15.81
N CYS A 70 -3.28 0.91 15.60
CA CYS A 70 -2.90 -0.49 15.35
C CYS A 70 -3.21 -1.36 16.58
N PRO A 71 -3.49 -2.66 16.41
CA PRO A 71 -3.59 -3.59 17.54
C PRO A 71 -2.34 -3.57 18.42
N ASP A 72 -2.47 -3.75 19.73
CA ASP A 72 -1.35 -3.71 20.69
C ASP A 72 -0.24 -4.74 20.40
N THR A 73 -0.55 -5.79 19.64
CA THR A 73 0.41 -6.82 19.19
C THR A 73 1.27 -6.35 18.02
N ALA A 74 0.89 -5.27 17.32
CA ALA A 74 1.68 -4.68 16.26
C ALA A 74 2.77 -3.77 16.86
N THR A 75 3.97 -3.85 16.31
CA THR A 75 5.12 -3.01 16.71
C THR A 75 5.57 -2.08 15.59
N ASN A 76 5.18 -2.39 14.35
CA ASN A 76 5.64 -1.72 13.15
C ASN A 76 4.50 -1.47 12.16
N ILE A 77 4.73 -0.54 11.24
CA ILE A 77 3.89 -0.31 10.07
C ILE A 77 4.69 -0.41 8.78
N ILE A 78 3.99 -0.69 7.69
CA ILE A 78 4.42 -0.46 6.31
C ILE A 78 3.30 0.29 5.60
N VAL A 79 3.64 1.14 4.62
CA VAL A 79 2.63 1.74 3.73
C VAL A 79 3.00 1.40 2.30
N SER A 80 2.02 0.90 1.55
CA SER A 80 2.15 0.62 0.12
C SER A 80 1.13 1.41 -0.68
N VAL A 81 1.47 1.72 -1.94
CA VAL A 81 0.58 2.33 -2.91
C VAL A 81 0.37 1.41 -4.11
N LYS A 82 -0.88 1.25 -4.54
CA LYS A 82 -1.29 0.52 -5.74
C LYS A 82 -1.99 1.47 -6.70
N GLY A 83 -1.84 1.26 -8.00
CA GLY A 83 -2.50 2.08 -9.01
C GLY A 83 -1.82 1.94 -10.38
N LYS A 84 -2.29 2.71 -11.37
CA LYS A 84 -1.72 2.66 -12.72
C LYS A 84 -0.25 3.07 -12.69
N GLY A 85 0.63 2.19 -13.21
CA GLY A 85 2.08 2.39 -13.25
C GLY A 85 2.84 1.70 -12.12
N PHE A 86 2.22 1.49 -10.96
CA PHE A 86 2.83 0.75 -9.85
C PHE A 86 2.69 -0.77 -10.03
N PRO A 87 3.56 -1.58 -9.38
CA PRO A 87 3.42 -3.03 -9.34
C PRO A 87 2.06 -3.47 -8.79
N ALA A 88 1.56 -4.63 -9.22
CA ALA A 88 0.28 -5.18 -8.74
C ALA A 88 0.27 -5.45 -7.22
N GLU A 89 1.43 -5.82 -6.68
CA GLU A 89 1.65 -6.01 -5.23
C GLU A 89 1.74 -4.69 -4.47
N GLY A 90 1.87 -3.56 -5.18
CA GLY A 90 2.09 -2.23 -4.62
C GLY A 90 3.58 -1.88 -4.51
N GLN A 91 3.85 -0.58 -4.41
CA GLN A 91 5.17 -0.04 -4.10
C GLN A 91 5.19 0.41 -2.65
N TYR A 92 6.23 0.07 -1.89
CA TYR A 92 6.40 0.59 -0.53
C TYR A 92 6.77 2.07 -0.60
N VAL A 93 5.95 2.91 0.04
CA VAL A 93 6.15 4.35 0.21
C VAL A 93 6.54 4.70 1.65
N VAL A 94 6.30 3.78 2.58
CA VAL A 94 6.87 3.81 3.93
C VAL A 94 7.39 2.41 4.24
N GLY A 95 8.70 2.33 4.51
CA GLY A 95 9.37 1.10 4.88
C GLY A 95 8.91 0.58 6.25
N ASN A 96 9.31 -0.66 6.58
CA ASN A 96 8.98 -1.30 7.84
C ASN A 96 9.56 -0.51 9.03
N SER A 97 8.70 0.26 9.69
CA SER A 97 9.11 1.27 10.68
C SER A 97 8.36 1.09 11.99
N PRO A 98 9.00 1.36 13.15
CA PRO A 98 8.34 1.20 14.45
C PRO A 98 7.18 2.20 14.59
N ILE A 99 6.06 1.76 15.19
CA ILE A 99 4.86 2.60 15.41
C ILE A 99 5.21 3.86 16.23
N SER A 100 6.14 3.74 17.19
CA SER A 100 6.59 4.85 18.04
C SER A 100 7.29 5.99 17.29
N ALA A 101 7.63 5.81 16.00
CA ALA A 101 8.18 6.88 15.17
C ALA A 101 7.10 7.85 14.65
N TYR A 102 5.82 7.52 14.80
CA TYR A 102 4.71 8.29 14.27
C TYR A 102 3.89 8.95 15.37
N GLN A 103 3.28 10.08 15.05
CA GLN A 103 2.42 10.79 15.99
C GLN A 103 1.06 10.10 16.11
N THR A 104 0.48 10.11 17.30
CA THR A 104 -0.89 9.64 17.52
C THR A 104 -1.88 10.77 17.23
N ALA A 105 -2.85 10.51 16.35
CA ALA A 105 -3.93 11.43 16.05
C ALA A 105 -4.98 11.48 17.18
N GLN A 106 -5.86 12.49 17.18
CA GLN A 106 -6.84 12.69 18.26
C GLN A 106 -7.83 11.52 18.43
N ASN A 107 -8.11 10.79 17.36
CA ASN A 107 -8.93 9.58 17.35
C ASN A 107 -8.18 8.32 17.82
N GLY A 108 -6.94 8.46 18.28
CA GLY A 108 -6.06 7.34 18.62
C GLY A 108 -5.40 6.68 17.41
N GLY A 109 -5.64 7.18 16.19
CA GLY A 109 -4.99 6.70 14.98
C GLY A 109 -3.52 7.11 14.88
N LEU A 110 -2.88 6.71 13.78
CA LEU A 110 -1.51 7.09 13.43
C LEU A 110 -1.52 8.15 12.35
N LEU A 111 -0.73 9.21 12.55
CA LEU A 111 -0.42 10.21 11.55
C LEU A 111 0.92 9.87 10.90
N VAL A 112 0.87 9.46 9.63
CA VAL A 112 2.00 8.93 8.86
C VAL A 112 2.30 9.87 7.69
N PRO A 113 3.32 10.74 7.79
CA PRO A 113 3.76 11.53 6.64
C PRO A 113 4.45 10.61 5.62
N LEU A 114 4.19 10.84 4.33
CA LEU A 114 4.97 10.19 3.29
C LEU A 114 6.36 10.83 3.21
N SER A 115 7.40 10.04 2.92
CA SER A 115 8.77 10.53 2.82
C SER A 115 9.04 11.33 1.55
N GLU A 116 8.30 11.06 0.48
CA GLU A 116 8.40 11.72 -0.82
C GLU A 116 7.00 12.04 -1.38
N THR A 117 6.98 12.79 -2.48
CA THR A 117 5.75 13.19 -3.18
C THR A 117 5.25 12.07 -4.11
N MET A 118 4.01 12.15 -4.59
CA MET A 118 3.50 11.18 -5.56
C MET A 118 4.26 11.22 -6.90
N ARG A 119 4.76 12.39 -7.29
CA ARG A 119 5.62 12.55 -8.47
C ARG A 119 6.93 11.78 -8.31
N ASP A 120 7.56 11.84 -7.15
CA ASP A 120 8.84 11.16 -6.88
C ASP A 120 8.66 9.64 -6.86
N TYR A 121 7.61 9.14 -6.22
CA TYR A 121 7.30 7.70 -6.25
C TYR A 121 7.02 7.18 -7.66
N ALA A 122 6.32 7.96 -8.50
CA ALA A 122 6.08 7.61 -9.89
C ALA A 122 7.39 7.54 -10.69
N ASN A 123 8.25 8.56 -10.54
CA ASN A 123 9.54 8.62 -11.21
C ASN A 123 10.44 7.43 -10.80
N THR A 124 10.49 7.12 -9.51
CA THR A 124 11.23 5.96 -8.96
C THR A 124 10.69 4.63 -9.52
N ALA A 125 9.38 4.54 -9.72
CA ALA A 125 8.75 3.38 -10.36
C ALA A 125 8.88 3.36 -11.89
N GLY A 126 9.52 4.36 -12.50
CA GLY A 126 9.82 4.41 -13.93
C GLY A 126 8.68 4.93 -14.81
N PHE A 127 7.75 5.72 -14.26
CA PHE A 127 6.68 6.35 -15.04
C PHE A 127 6.43 7.80 -14.61
N SER A 128 5.97 8.62 -15.56
CA SER A 128 5.76 10.06 -15.33
C SER A 128 4.29 10.49 -15.46
N THR A 129 3.37 9.56 -15.71
CA THR A 129 1.95 9.90 -15.88
C THR A 129 1.12 9.35 -14.73
N LEU A 130 0.61 10.24 -13.88
CA LEU A 130 -0.31 9.93 -12.80
C LEU A 130 -1.75 10.13 -13.30
N GLN A 131 -2.59 9.10 -13.18
CA GLN A 131 -3.99 9.21 -13.60
C GLN A 131 -4.86 8.12 -12.99
N GLY A 132 -6.09 8.47 -12.68
CA GLY A 132 -7.06 7.52 -12.12
C GLY A 132 -6.83 7.27 -10.63
N ARG A 133 -7.28 6.11 -10.16
CA ARG A 133 -7.30 5.76 -8.74
C ARG A 133 -5.97 5.16 -8.29
N TYR A 134 -5.51 5.59 -7.13
CA TYR A 134 -4.40 5.01 -6.38
C TYR A 134 -4.87 4.69 -4.97
N ASP A 135 -4.61 3.47 -4.51
CA ASP A 135 -5.00 2.99 -3.19
C ASP A 135 -3.77 2.88 -2.30
N PHE A 136 -3.76 3.63 -1.20
CA PHE A 136 -2.80 3.44 -0.13
C PHE A 136 -3.29 2.37 0.84
N THR A 137 -2.39 1.49 1.26
CA THR A 137 -2.64 0.52 2.32
C THR A 137 -1.56 0.64 3.37
N LEU A 138 -1.96 1.02 4.58
CA LEU A 138 -1.14 0.93 5.78
C LEU A 138 -1.40 -0.41 6.45
N THR A 139 -0.35 -1.20 6.67
CA THR A 139 -0.43 -2.49 7.33
C THR A 139 0.30 -2.42 8.67
N CYS A 140 -0.45 -2.67 9.75
CA CYS A 140 0.10 -2.91 11.08
C CYS A 140 0.65 -4.34 11.15
N ARG A 141 1.89 -4.50 11.61
CA ARG A 141 2.58 -5.80 11.69
C ARG A 141 3.59 -5.81 12.83
N THR A 142 4.25 -6.95 13.03
CA THR A 142 5.47 -7.00 13.86
C THR A 142 6.71 -6.75 13.02
N ALA A 143 7.84 -6.45 13.66
CA ALA A 143 9.11 -6.16 12.99
C ALA A 143 9.56 -7.25 12.01
N PHE A 144 9.35 -8.53 12.36
CA PHE A 144 9.89 -9.67 11.60
C PHE A 144 8.82 -10.52 10.91
N ASN A 145 7.55 -10.43 11.35
CA ASN A 145 6.47 -11.20 10.74
C ASN A 145 5.86 -10.44 9.56
N GLY A 146 5.67 -11.13 8.43
CA GLY A 146 4.96 -10.61 7.26
C GLY A 146 3.43 -10.62 7.39
N THR A 147 2.88 -11.24 8.44
CA THR A 147 1.44 -11.27 8.69
C THR A 147 0.91 -9.87 9.00
N SER A 148 -0.10 -9.44 8.24
CA SER A 148 -0.92 -8.28 8.55
C SER A 148 -1.75 -8.54 9.81
N LEU A 149 -1.67 -7.63 10.77
CA LEU A 149 -2.48 -7.63 11.99
C LEU A 149 -3.69 -6.70 11.87
N ALA A 150 -3.56 -5.62 11.09
CA ALA A 150 -4.65 -4.74 10.70
C ALA A 150 -4.23 -3.98 9.44
N ASP A 151 -5.19 -3.75 8.54
CA ASP A 151 -4.97 -2.97 7.32
C ASP A 151 -5.90 -1.76 7.31
N PHE A 152 -5.35 -0.61 6.96
CA PHE A 152 -6.09 0.64 6.76
C PHE A 152 -5.94 1.10 5.32
N THR A 153 -7.02 1.53 4.68
CA THR A 153 -6.99 1.91 3.26
C THR A 153 -7.49 3.32 3.02
N ALA A 154 -6.81 4.03 2.12
CA ALA A 154 -7.18 5.37 1.68
C ALA A 154 -6.97 5.51 0.17
N PRO A 155 -8.04 5.72 -0.61
CA PRO A 155 -7.91 5.99 -2.03
C PRO A 155 -7.65 7.48 -2.31
N ILE A 156 -6.88 7.76 -3.36
CA ILE A 156 -6.82 9.07 -4.04
C ILE A 156 -7.09 8.89 -5.53
N TRP A 157 -7.48 9.98 -6.18
CA TRP A 157 -7.76 10.03 -7.61
C TRP A 157 -7.02 11.19 -8.24
N PHE A 158 -6.14 10.88 -9.19
CA PHE A 158 -5.55 11.89 -10.07
C PHE A 158 -6.55 12.26 -11.16
N THR A 159 -7.11 13.48 -11.05
CA THR A 159 -8.04 14.07 -12.03
C THR A 159 -7.30 14.67 -13.23
N SER A 160 -6.02 14.99 -13.05
CA SER A 160 -5.07 15.35 -14.11
C SER A 160 -3.71 14.72 -13.79
N ASN A 161 -2.70 14.94 -14.64
CA ASN A 161 -1.35 14.41 -14.39
C ASN A 161 -0.66 15.00 -13.15
N THR A 162 -1.16 16.13 -12.65
CA THR A 162 -0.50 16.92 -11.61
C THR A 162 -1.42 17.25 -10.44
N GLU A 163 -2.69 16.83 -10.47
CA GLU A 163 -3.66 17.17 -9.43
C GLU A 163 -4.40 15.92 -8.96
N TYR A 164 -4.57 15.81 -7.64
CA TYR A 164 -5.30 14.73 -7.02
C TYR A 164 -6.42 15.22 -6.09
N THR A 165 -7.38 14.33 -5.84
CA THR A 165 -8.43 14.43 -4.82
C THR A 165 -8.55 13.12 -4.06
N ALA A 166 -8.77 13.17 -2.75
CA ALA A 166 -9.05 12.00 -1.90
C ALA A 166 -10.56 11.65 -1.86
N THR A 167 -11.40 12.43 -2.54
CA THR A 167 -12.82 12.13 -2.74
C THR A 167 -13.02 11.56 -4.12
N ASP A 168 -13.76 10.44 -4.24
CA ASP A 168 -14.08 9.82 -5.52
C ASP A 168 -14.82 10.82 -6.44
N PRO A 169 -14.23 11.24 -7.57
CA PRO A 169 -14.86 12.20 -8.47
C PRO A 169 -16.10 11.61 -9.18
N SER A 170 -16.24 10.29 -9.22
CA SER A 170 -17.40 9.59 -9.80
C SER A 170 -18.41 9.13 -8.73
N GLY A 171 -18.07 9.28 -7.45
CA GLY A 171 -18.96 8.94 -6.35
C GLY A 171 -20.23 9.79 -6.40
N PRO A 172 -21.35 9.34 -5.80
CA PRO A 172 -22.50 10.20 -5.61
C PRO A 172 -22.00 11.44 -4.87
N SER A 173 -22.02 12.59 -5.55
CA SER A 173 -21.70 13.86 -4.90
C SER A 173 -22.70 14.02 -3.78
N THR A 174 -22.29 13.67 -2.57
CA THR A 174 -22.90 14.20 -1.35
C THR A 174 -22.50 15.67 -1.35
N SER A 175 -23.13 16.44 -2.26
CA SER A 175 -23.15 17.89 -2.19
C SER A 175 -23.46 18.15 -0.73
N PRO A 176 -22.53 18.76 0.04
CA PRO A 176 -22.74 18.96 1.46
C PRO A 176 -24.05 19.71 1.52
N THR A 177 -25.11 19.03 1.99
CA THR A 177 -26.40 19.65 2.24
C THR A 177 -26.02 20.84 3.07
N ALA A 178 -26.09 22.04 2.47
CA ALA A 178 -25.68 23.26 3.10
C ALA A 178 -26.38 23.22 4.44
N SER A 179 -25.60 23.06 5.51
CA SER A 179 -26.13 23.20 6.84
C SER A 179 -26.48 24.67 6.88
N HIS A 180 -27.73 24.95 6.50
CA HIS A 180 -28.38 26.23 6.65
C HIS A 180 -28.29 26.49 8.13
N THR A 181 -27.18 27.12 8.53
CA THR A 181 -27.08 27.84 9.78
C THR A 181 -28.16 28.87 9.62
N THR A 182 -29.33 28.54 10.17
CA THR A 182 -30.43 29.47 10.29
C THR A 182 -29.87 30.49 11.25
N SER A 183 -29.23 31.51 10.69
CA SER A 183 -28.75 32.68 11.39
C SER A 183 -30.00 33.28 12.01
N ALA A 184 -30.23 32.94 13.27
CA ALA A 184 -31.22 33.60 14.08
C ALA A 184 -30.84 35.08 14.07
N THR A 185 -31.78 35.87 13.59
CA THR A 185 -31.80 37.33 13.54
C THR A 185 -31.14 37.98 14.77
N PRO A 186 -30.34 39.04 14.56
CA PRO A 186 -29.78 39.84 15.64
C PRO A 186 -30.90 40.68 16.28
N SER A 187 -31.04 40.63 17.61
CA SER A 187 -31.74 41.64 18.39
C SER A 187 -30.83 42.10 19.52
N ASP A 188 -30.80 43.42 19.69
CA ASP A 188 -30.16 44.22 20.74
C ASP A 188 -28.62 44.31 20.63
N THR A 189 -28.07 45.33 19.97
CA THR A 189 -28.04 46.74 20.40
C THR A 189 -27.82 46.88 21.90
N ALA A 190 -26.62 46.52 22.36
CA ALA A 190 -26.03 47.09 23.55
C ALA A 190 -24.92 48.07 23.12
N GLU A 191 -24.99 49.28 23.66
CA GLU A 191 -24.05 50.39 23.46
C GLU A 191 -22.57 49.99 23.59
N PRO A 192 -21.66 50.60 22.81
CA PRO A 192 -20.23 50.47 23.04
C PRO A 192 -19.84 51.26 24.29
N SER A 193 -19.62 50.56 25.40
CA SER A 193 -18.96 51.12 26.58
C SER A 193 -17.45 51.13 26.37
N ASP A 194 -16.92 52.35 26.31
CA ASP A 194 -15.54 52.81 26.48
C ASP A 194 -14.36 51.92 26.10
N THR A 195 -13.64 52.45 25.11
CA THR A 195 -12.24 52.23 24.76
C THR A 195 -11.32 52.26 25.99
N ALA A 196 -10.87 51.09 26.44
CA ALA A 196 -9.64 50.99 27.20
C ALA A 196 -8.46 51.05 26.22
N ILE A 197 -7.76 52.17 26.23
CA ILE A 197 -6.53 52.44 25.51
C ILE A 197 -5.47 51.44 26.01
N PRO A 198 -4.93 50.50 25.20
CA PRO A 198 -3.77 49.73 25.60
C PRO A 198 -2.59 50.70 25.72
N SER A 199 -2.07 50.83 26.94
CA SER A 199 -0.84 51.58 27.19
C SER A 199 0.31 50.92 26.46
N ASP A 200 1.08 51.75 25.74
CA ASP A 200 2.43 51.46 25.26
C ASP A 200 3.20 50.65 26.31
N SER A 201 3.58 49.43 25.95
CA SER A 201 4.51 48.65 26.77
C SER A 201 5.62 48.09 25.89
N SER A 202 6.77 48.73 26.11
CA SER A 202 8.14 48.26 25.92
C SER A 202 8.61 47.98 24.50
N GLU A 203 9.41 48.92 24.00
CA GLU A 203 10.45 48.73 23.00
C GLU A 203 11.20 47.41 23.24
N PRO A 204 11.48 46.62 22.18
CA PRO A 204 12.37 45.48 22.30
C PRO A 204 13.78 45.98 22.59
N THR A 205 14.27 45.67 23.78
CA THR A 205 15.66 45.90 24.15
C THR A 205 16.54 45.05 23.23
N ASP A 206 17.47 45.71 22.55
CA ASP A 206 18.50 45.15 21.67
C ASP A 206 19.19 43.96 22.37
N SER A 207 18.91 42.75 21.90
CA SER A 207 19.55 41.55 22.41
C SER A 207 20.88 41.37 21.69
N SER A 208 21.92 41.90 22.34
CA SER A 208 23.35 41.53 22.27
C SER A 208 23.80 40.70 21.06
N GLU A 209 24.55 41.39 20.20
CA GLU A 209 25.49 40.88 19.20
C GLU A 209 26.20 39.59 19.67
N PRO A 210 26.11 38.47 18.93
CA PRO A 210 26.85 37.27 19.26
C PRO A 210 28.35 37.53 19.04
N SER A 211 29.14 37.43 20.11
CA SER A 211 30.60 37.44 20.01
C SER A 211 31.07 36.25 19.17
N ASP A 212 31.75 36.58 18.07
CA ASP A 212 32.57 35.68 17.28
C ASP A 212 33.44 34.81 18.20
N THR A 213 33.11 33.51 18.25
CA THR A 213 33.91 32.54 18.99
C THR A 213 34.37 31.46 18.03
N GLY A 214 35.66 31.54 17.67
CA GLY A 214 36.47 30.39 17.30
C GLY A 214 36.63 30.15 15.80
N GLU A 215 37.76 30.61 15.26
CA GLU A 215 38.36 30.01 14.07
C GLU A 215 38.50 28.49 14.28
N PRO A 216 38.08 27.65 13.31
CA PRO A 216 38.36 26.23 13.39
C PRO A 216 39.85 25.99 13.16
N THR A 217 40.55 25.58 14.21
CA THR A 217 41.92 25.05 14.12
C THR A 217 41.97 23.85 13.18
N ASP A 218 42.87 23.91 12.20
CA ASP A 218 43.14 22.86 11.21
C ASP A 218 43.38 21.50 11.88
N SER A 219 42.47 20.56 11.64
CA SER A 219 42.62 19.17 12.07
C SER A 219 43.42 18.41 11.02
N VAL A 220 44.70 18.23 11.35
CA VAL A 220 45.67 17.21 10.91
C VAL A 220 45.26 16.27 9.78
N SER A 221 46.01 16.39 8.69
CA SER A 221 46.15 15.42 7.60
C SER A 221 46.38 13.99 8.11
N PRO A 222 45.59 12.98 7.70
CA PRO A 222 45.94 11.59 7.96
C PRO A 222 47.19 11.24 7.14
N SER A 223 48.18 10.68 7.84
CA SER A 223 49.39 10.14 7.23
C SER A 223 49.07 8.81 6.54
N ASP A 224 49.33 8.74 5.24
CA ASP A 224 49.35 7.51 4.47
C ASP A 224 50.28 6.50 5.14
N THR A 225 49.70 5.45 5.71
CA THR A 225 50.47 4.28 6.13
C THR A 225 50.47 3.29 4.98
N SER A 226 51.65 3.17 4.39
CA SER A 226 51.99 2.24 3.33
C SER A 226 51.88 0.77 3.75
N ALA A 227 51.86 -0.07 2.72
CA ALA A 227 52.30 -1.47 2.71
C ALA A 227 51.32 -2.52 3.25
N SER A 228 50.64 -3.19 2.31
CA SER A 228 50.69 -4.65 2.35
C SER A 228 50.84 -5.19 0.93
N ASP A 229 52.09 -5.49 0.63
CA ASP A 229 52.57 -6.36 -0.43
C ASP A 229 52.00 -7.77 -0.20
N GLY A 230 51.53 -8.43 -1.25
CA GLY A 230 50.83 -9.71 -1.13
C GLY A 230 50.41 -10.25 -2.49
N GLY A 231 51.40 -10.56 -3.32
CA GLY A 231 51.19 -11.12 -4.64
C GLY A 231 50.44 -12.46 -4.63
N SER A 232 49.73 -12.72 -5.72
CA SER A 232 49.61 -14.08 -6.23
C SER A 232 49.48 -14.01 -7.75
N ALA A 233 50.42 -14.71 -8.39
CA ALA A 233 50.61 -14.83 -9.82
C ALA A 233 49.61 -15.81 -10.47
N ASP A 234 49.70 -15.82 -11.81
CA ASP A 234 49.19 -16.79 -12.79
C ASP A 234 47.68 -16.79 -13.08
N GLY A 235 47.22 -16.74 -14.33
CA GLY A 235 47.89 -16.82 -15.63
C GLY A 235 46.86 -17.21 -16.71
N GLY A 236 47.07 -16.75 -17.96
CA GLY A 236 46.34 -17.20 -19.16
C GLY A 236 45.52 -16.10 -19.85
N ALA A 237 46.08 -15.36 -20.82
CA ALA A 237 46.18 -15.72 -22.25
C ALA A 237 44.81 -16.04 -22.87
N GLY A 238 44.31 -15.40 -23.92
CA GLY A 238 44.80 -14.37 -24.83
C GLY A 238 43.72 -14.17 -25.90
N GLY A 239 43.65 -13.00 -26.53
CA GLY A 239 42.66 -12.74 -27.57
C GLY A 239 42.72 -11.31 -28.08
N ALA A 240 43.61 -11.08 -29.03
CA ALA A 240 43.83 -9.81 -29.71
C ALA A 240 42.63 -9.36 -30.56
N GLY A 241 42.47 -8.05 -30.74
CA GLY A 241 41.88 -7.50 -31.96
C GLY A 241 41.30 -6.10 -31.89
N GLY A 242 42.05 -5.11 -32.41
CA GLY A 242 41.52 -3.94 -33.12
C GLY A 242 41.10 -2.75 -32.23
N SER A 243 41.90 -1.70 -32.10
CA SER A 243 42.13 -0.62 -33.09
C SER A 243 40.96 0.35 -33.24
N GLY A 244 41.25 1.64 -33.02
CA GLY A 244 40.52 2.75 -33.63
C GLY A 244 39.85 3.66 -32.63
N GLY A 245 40.51 4.78 -32.32
CA GLY A 245 40.01 5.78 -31.38
C GLY A 245 38.87 6.63 -31.90
N SER A 246 38.38 7.49 -31.01
CA SER A 246 38.01 8.88 -31.26
C SER A 246 37.82 9.53 -29.89
N GLN A 247 38.34 10.74 -29.76
CA GLN A 247 38.26 11.55 -28.56
C GLN A 247 36.83 12.10 -28.46
N ASP A 248 36.10 11.73 -27.42
CA ASP A 248 34.92 12.47 -27.01
C ASP A 248 35.13 12.93 -25.57
N VAL A 249 35.41 14.23 -25.47
CA VAL A 249 35.36 15.00 -24.23
C VAL A 249 33.92 14.96 -23.73
N SER A 250 33.66 14.10 -22.77
CA SER A 250 32.48 14.20 -21.91
C SER A 250 32.98 14.60 -20.53
N THR A 251 32.69 15.84 -20.14
CA THR A 251 32.78 16.28 -18.75
C THR A 251 31.71 15.55 -17.94
N GLU A 252 32.02 14.34 -17.49
CA GLU A 252 31.24 13.67 -16.46
C GLU A 252 31.53 14.33 -15.12
N VAL A 253 30.51 15.05 -14.65
CA VAL A 253 30.44 15.60 -13.30
C VAL A 253 30.28 14.43 -12.35
N ASN A 254 31.32 14.25 -11.53
CA ASN A 254 31.43 13.28 -10.46
C ASN A 254 30.38 13.58 -9.38
N GLY A 255 29.19 12.97 -9.49
CA GLY A 255 28.16 12.93 -8.45
C GLY A 255 28.18 11.58 -7.76
N GLY A 256 28.92 11.46 -6.67
CA GLY A 256 29.05 10.24 -5.90
C GLY A 256 27.74 9.84 -5.21
N ALA A 257 27.23 8.66 -5.56
CA ALA A 257 26.30 7.89 -4.73
C ALA A 257 27.00 6.59 -4.32
N SER A 258 27.67 6.66 -3.18
CA SER A 258 28.25 5.53 -2.47
C SER A 258 27.15 4.90 -1.59
N GLY A 259 26.92 3.59 -1.74
CA GLY A 259 25.95 2.88 -0.90
C GLY A 259 25.59 1.45 -1.31
N GLY A 260 26.48 0.72 -1.99
CA GLY A 260 26.28 -0.70 -2.33
C GLY A 260 26.77 -1.63 -1.22
N GLY A 261 25.94 -1.89 -0.21
CA GLY A 261 26.23 -2.84 0.86
C GLY A 261 25.78 -4.26 0.51
N SER A 262 26.58 -4.99 -0.28
CA SER A 262 26.44 -6.44 -0.45
C SER A 262 27.03 -7.17 0.76
N GLY A 263 26.25 -7.29 1.82
CA GLY A 263 26.56 -8.12 2.98
C GLY A 263 26.17 -9.58 2.73
N SER A 264 27.11 -10.38 2.21
CA SER A 264 27.02 -11.85 2.25
C SER A 264 27.34 -12.31 3.67
N GLY A 265 26.33 -12.27 4.54
CA GLY A 265 26.39 -12.82 5.88
C GLY A 265 25.82 -14.23 5.90
N ASN A 266 26.67 -15.24 6.04
CA ASN A 266 26.28 -16.58 6.49
C ASN A 266 25.84 -16.49 7.96
N GLY A 267 24.63 -15.99 8.18
CA GLY A 267 23.96 -15.93 9.47
C GLY A 267 23.31 -17.27 9.79
N SER A 268 23.78 -17.90 10.85
CA SER A 268 23.21 -19.09 11.47
C SER A 268 21.70 -18.90 11.73
N LEU A 269 20.88 -19.71 11.06
CA LEU A 269 19.44 -19.75 11.30
C LEU A 269 19.19 -20.33 12.69
N ALA A 270 18.67 -19.51 13.60
CA ALA A 270 18.10 -20.01 14.84
C ALA A 270 16.94 -20.96 14.51
N ALA A 271 17.12 -22.23 14.88
CA ALA A 271 16.15 -23.29 14.69
C ALA A 271 14.91 -23.04 15.55
N THR A 272 13.91 -22.35 15.00
CA THR A 272 12.54 -22.49 15.48
C THR A 272 11.99 -23.78 14.89
N GLY A 273 12.03 -24.85 15.68
CA GLY A 273 11.48 -26.15 15.33
C GLY A 273 9.97 -26.08 15.07
N VAL A 274 9.60 -25.88 13.82
CA VAL A 274 8.30 -26.28 13.29
C VAL A 274 8.57 -27.48 12.38
N ASP A 275 8.01 -28.62 12.76
CA ASP A 275 8.12 -29.89 12.07
C ASP A 275 7.68 -29.76 10.60
N ALA A 276 8.64 -29.64 9.68
CA ALA A 276 8.41 -29.59 8.24
C ALA A 276 7.78 -30.88 7.69
N GLY A 277 7.68 -31.95 8.49
CA GLY A 277 7.00 -33.19 8.15
C GLY A 277 5.47 -33.11 8.10
N ALA A 278 4.84 -32.11 8.73
CA ALA A 278 3.38 -32.04 8.83
C ALA A 278 2.69 -31.28 7.69
N LEU A 279 3.38 -30.37 6.99
CA LEU A 279 2.79 -29.55 5.92
C LEU A 279 2.83 -30.22 4.53
N GLY A 280 3.69 -31.22 4.32
CA GLY A 280 3.75 -31.95 3.04
C GLY A 280 2.54 -32.88 2.79
N ALA A 281 1.91 -33.38 3.85
CA ALA A 281 0.81 -34.35 3.73
C ALA A 281 -0.54 -33.70 3.36
N VAL A 282 -0.76 -32.43 3.74
CA VAL A 282 -2.03 -31.74 3.51
C VAL A 282 -2.20 -31.36 2.04
N SER A 283 -1.11 -30.99 1.36
CA SER A 283 -1.12 -30.61 -0.06
C SER A 283 -1.49 -31.78 -0.98
N ALA A 284 -1.02 -32.99 -0.68
CA ALA A 284 -1.34 -34.19 -1.47
C ALA A 284 -2.82 -34.62 -1.31
N ALA A 285 -3.39 -34.45 -0.11
CA ALA A 285 -4.79 -34.78 0.16
C ALA A 285 -5.77 -33.84 -0.59
N LEU A 286 -5.45 -32.55 -0.70
CA LEU A 286 -6.29 -31.57 -1.42
C LEU A 286 -6.29 -31.81 -2.94
N VAL A 287 -5.15 -32.17 -3.53
CA VAL A 287 -5.07 -32.51 -4.97
C VAL A 287 -5.88 -33.76 -5.28
N LEU A 288 -5.81 -34.80 -4.44
CA LEU A 288 -6.60 -36.02 -4.62
C LEU A 288 -8.11 -35.78 -4.45
N ALA A 289 -8.51 -34.94 -3.49
CA ALA A 289 -9.91 -34.56 -3.31
C ALA A 289 -10.46 -33.79 -4.53
N GLY A 290 -9.69 -32.85 -5.09
CA GLY A 290 -10.05 -32.12 -6.30
C GLY A 290 -10.27 -33.03 -7.52
N VAL A 291 -9.40 -34.01 -7.72
CA VAL A 291 -9.53 -34.98 -8.83
C VAL A 291 -10.78 -35.85 -8.69
N LEU A 292 -11.16 -36.25 -7.48
CA LEU A 292 -12.37 -37.04 -7.23
C LEU A 292 -13.66 -36.23 -7.51
N VAL A 293 -13.69 -34.95 -7.16
CA VAL A 293 -14.83 -34.07 -7.44
C VAL A 293 -15.01 -33.87 -8.96
N VAL A 294 -13.92 -33.61 -9.69
CA VAL A 294 -13.96 -33.44 -11.15
C VAL A 294 -14.39 -34.73 -11.86
N ARG A 295 -13.89 -35.90 -11.42
CA ARG A 295 -14.33 -37.19 -11.98
C ARG A 295 -15.81 -37.47 -11.72
N ARG A 296 -16.32 -37.11 -10.53
CA ARG A 296 -17.75 -37.30 -10.20
C ARG A 296 -18.66 -36.35 -10.96
N ALA A 297 -18.19 -35.15 -11.30
CA ALA A 297 -18.93 -34.20 -12.13
C ALA A 297 -19.05 -34.67 -13.59
N ARG A 298 -17.99 -35.25 -14.17
CA ARG A 298 -18.02 -35.77 -15.55
C ARG A 298 -18.89 -37.01 -15.75
N ALA A 299 -19.13 -37.80 -14.71
CA ALA A 299 -19.96 -39.01 -14.82
C ALA A 299 -21.48 -38.74 -14.93
N ARG A 300 -21.91 -37.48 -15.02
CA ARG A 300 -23.34 -37.12 -15.16
C ARG A 300 -23.72 -36.55 -16.53
N GLU A 301 -22.81 -36.50 -17.48
CA GLU A 301 -23.09 -36.07 -18.85
C GLU A 301 -23.10 -37.26 -19.82
N ASP A 302 -23.89 -38.30 -19.50
CA ASP A 302 -24.31 -39.25 -20.53
C ASP A 302 -25.41 -38.57 -21.36
N PHE A 303 -25.01 -38.14 -22.55
CA PHE A 303 -25.82 -37.55 -23.60
C PHE A 303 -26.92 -38.51 -24.07
N ASP A 304 -28.17 -38.12 -23.90
CA ASP A 304 -29.30 -38.69 -24.63
C ASP A 304 -29.26 -38.16 -26.07
N VAL A 305 -28.58 -38.90 -26.96
CA VAL A 305 -28.54 -38.62 -28.39
C VAL A 305 -29.89 -39.03 -28.98
N THR A 306 -30.83 -38.09 -29.00
CA THR A 306 -32.05 -38.21 -29.79
C THR A 306 -31.70 -38.04 -31.27
N THR A 307 -31.50 -39.15 -31.98
CA THR A 307 -31.47 -39.19 -33.44
C THR A 307 -32.87 -38.89 -33.98
N ASP A 308 -33.15 -37.62 -34.31
CA ASP A 308 -34.32 -37.27 -35.10
C ASP A 308 -34.03 -37.57 -36.58
N THR A 309 -34.76 -38.55 -37.09
CA THR A 309 -34.72 -39.03 -38.47
C THR A 309 -35.78 -38.27 -39.25
N THR A 310 -35.39 -37.25 -40.01
CA THR A 310 -36.28 -36.67 -41.01
C THR A 310 -36.04 -37.34 -42.36
N ASN A 311 -36.96 -38.23 -42.71
CA ASN A 311 -37.14 -38.79 -44.04
C ASN A 311 -37.90 -37.78 -44.91
N VAL A 312 -37.52 -37.77 -46.20
CA VAL A 312 -38.21 -37.32 -47.44
C VAL A 312 -39.55 -36.60 -47.30
#